data_AF-A0A978UVC5-F1
#
_entry.id   AF-A0A978UVC5-F1
#
_cell.length_a   1.000
_cell.length_b   1.000
_cell.length_c   1.000
_cell.angle_alpha   90.00
_cell.angle_beta   90.00
_cell.angle_gamma   90.00
#
_symmetry.space_group_name_H-M   'P 1'
#
loop_
_entity.id
_entity.type
_entity.pdbx_description
1 polymer ?
#
loop_
_entity_poly.entity_id
_entity_poly.type
_entity_poly.pdbx_seq_one_letter_code
_entity_poly.pdbx_strand_id
1 'polypeptide(L)'
;MSSTTTLFASSYSSSSSHPLPPQLLNSWRPYSPNHQNAAFSSSHCNNRATTLKLLSLSSKTTWKNCRTLAALPFDLSPPPIDHDLLDTVATEGAEVSEDGIVETFGNDDEALEAVHTGVVFYDSVKWLMAQVVDLSHFGRIRVSGDDRIQFLHNQTTANFECLHDGQGCDTVFVTPTARTIDIAHAWIMLIEDLNLSGLVGQPYGTHQHFSVNGMPITVGVGNVISEEGFSLLMSPAAAGSVWKTLLSQGAISMGSNAWEKLRVLQGRPAPQKELTNEYNVLEAGLWNSISLSKGCYKGQETISRLITYDGVKQRLWGISLSAAAEPGSPIMVGGKKVGKLTSCVPGKMGSQGHVGLGYIKRQAASKGDTVIIGDSVTGTVIEVPYIARQNPPSKSTNS
;
A
#
# COMPACT_ATOMS: atom_id res chain seq x y z
N MET A 1 -11.32 -28.48 1.92
CA MET A 1 -11.61 -27.14 1.37
C MET A 1 -10.29 -26.39 1.40
N SER A 2 -9.76 -25.94 0.27
CA SER A 2 -8.40 -25.40 0.19
C SER A 2 -8.40 -23.89 0.48
N SER A 3 -7.59 -23.46 1.45
CA SER A 3 -7.34 -22.03 1.72
C SER A 3 -6.84 -21.33 0.45
N THR A 4 -7.12 -20.03 0.30
CA THR A 4 -6.79 -19.27 -0.92
C THR A 4 -5.92 -18.06 -0.56
N THR A 5 -5.03 -17.64 -1.45
CA THR A 5 -4.14 -16.49 -1.20
C THR A 5 -4.55 -15.34 -2.11
N THR A 6 -4.74 -14.14 -1.57
CA THR A 6 -5.08 -12.95 -2.37
C THR A 6 -3.96 -11.93 -2.32
N LEU A 7 -3.57 -11.43 -3.50
CA LEU A 7 -2.60 -10.37 -3.72
C LEU A 7 -3.29 -9.07 -4.11
N PHE A 8 -2.84 -7.96 -3.53
CA PHE A 8 -3.19 -6.60 -3.93
C PHE A 8 -1.97 -5.95 -4.55
N ALA A 9 -2.05 -5.60 -5.82
CA ALA A 9 -0.99 -4.89 -6.53
C ALA A 9 -1.44 -3.45 -6.82
N SER A 10 -0.53 -2.50 -6.63
CA SER A 10 -0.79 -1.08 -6.88
C SER A 10 -0.62 -0.74 -8.37
N SER A 11 -1.22 -1.52 -9.28
CA SER A 11 -1.15 -1.18 -10.70
C SER A 11 -2.07 0.00 -11.00
N TYR A 12 -1.50 1.21 -11.12
CA TYR A 12 -2.20 2.39 -11.63
C TYR A 12 -2.47 2.19 -13.13
N SER A 13 -3.73 2.14 -13.54
CA SER A 13 -4.11 2.15 -14.96
C SER A 13 -4.26 3.59 -15.43
N SER A 14 -3.17 4.24 -15.84
CA SER A 14 -3.28 5.48 -16.62
C SER A 14 -3.44 5.11 -18.10
N SER A 15 -4.61 5.40 -18.66
CA SER A 15 -4.90 5.62 -20.08
C SER A 15 -3.91 5.03 -21.11
N SER A 16 -3.83 3.72 -21.17
CA SER A 16 -3.59 2.98 -22.42
C SER A 16 -4.11 1.58 -22.16
N SER A 17 -4.93 1.08 -23.09
CA SER A 17 -5.41 -0.30 -23.12
C SER A 17 -4.24 -1.26 -23.32
N HIS A 18 -3.46 -1.44 -22.27
CA HIS A 18 -2.38 -2.40 -22.21
C HIS A 18 -2.71 -3.42 -21.11
N PRO A 19 -2.90 -4.71 -21.48
CA PRO A 19 -2.98 -5.77 -20.47
C PRO A 19 -1.69 -5.76 -19.64
N LEU A 20 -1.72 -6.42 -18.47
CA LEU A 20 -0.54 -6.70 -17.62
C LEU A 20 0.74 -6.76 -18.46
N PRO A 21 1.84 -6.06 -18.09
CA PRO A 21 3.02 -5.97 -18.94
C PRO A 21 3.41 -7.38 -19.44
N PRO A 22 3.69 -7.58 -20.74
CA PRO A 22 3.89 -8.90 -21.32
C PRO A 22 5.02 -9.70 -20.65
N GLN A 23 5.87 -9.05 -19.85
CA GLN A 23 6.87 -9.66 -18.99
C GLN A 23 6.29 -10.38 -17.76
N LEU A 24 5.20 -9.89 -17.17
CA LEU A 24 4.40 -10.65 -16.22
C LEU A 24 3.90 -11.89 -16.97
N LEU A 25 3.03 -11.76 -17.98
CA LEU A 25 2.44 -12.86 -18.77
C LEU A 25 3.44 -13.91 -19.31
N ASN A 26 4.59 -13.50 -19.83
CA ASN A 26 5.62 -14.42 -20.35
C ASN A 26 6.43 -15.13 -19.26
N SER A 27 6.42 -14.63 -18.03
CA SER A 27 7.01 -15.32 -16.89
C SER A 27 6.13 -16.42 -16.30
N TRP A 28 4.88 -16.55 -16.77
CA TRP A 28 3.91 -17.58 -16.41
C TRP A 28 3.90 -18.74 -17.41
N ARG A 29 5.05 -19.11 -18.00
CA ARG A 29 5.14 -20.37 -18.74
C ARG A 29 5.46 -21.48 -17.73
N PRO A 30 4.62 -22.53 -17.62
CA PRO A 30 4.92 -23.65 -16.76
C PRO A 30 6.21 -24.33 -17.22
N TYR A 31 7.07 -24.64 -16.25
CA TYR A 31 8.16 -25.59 -16.46
C TYR A 31 7.53 -26.98 -16.57
N SER A 32 7.54 -27.57 -17.77
CA SER A 32 7.03 -28.93 -18.02
C SER A 32 8.19 -29.90 -17.96
N PRO A 33 8.08 -30.96 -17.14
CA PRO A 33 7.88 -32.25 -17.79
C PRO A 33 6.87 -33.13 -17.04
N ASN A 34 5.77 -33.43 -17.74
CA ASN A 34 4.84 -34.54 -17.54
C ASN A 34 3.89 -34.55 -16.32
N HIS A 35 2.61 -34.77 -16.67
CA HIS A 35 1.42 -35.14 -15.89
C HIS A 35 0.49 -34.04 -15.32
N GLN A 36 -0.57 -33.83 -16.12
CA GLN A 36 -2.01 -33.77 -15.79
C GLN A 36 -2.59 -32.59 -14.97
N ASN A 37 -3.12 -31.64 -15.74
CA ASN A 37 -4.41 -30.95 -15.60
C ASN A 37 -4.73 -30.23 -14.27
N ALA A 38 -4.27 -28.98 -14.14
CA ALA A 38 -5.04 -27.93 -13.50
C ALA A 38 -5.85 -27.20 -14.58
N ALA A 39 -7.16 -27.40 -14.59
CA ALA A 39 -8.07 -26.71 -15.52
C ALA A 39 -8.13 -25.21 -15.17
N PHE A 40 -7.63 -24.36 -16.08
CA PHE A 40 -7.93 -22.95 -16.07
C PHE A 40 -9.38 -22.75 -16.54
N SER A 41 -10.29 -22.35 -15.64
CA SER A 41 -11.55 -21.74 -16.08
C SER A 41 -11.35 -20.23 -16.14
N SER A 42 -11.17 -19.69 -17.34
CA SER A 42 -11.39 -18.27 -17.60
C SER A 42 -12.89 -18.01 -17.69
N SER A 43 -13.58 -17.89 -16.55
CA SER A 43 -14.91 -17.31 -16.54
C SER A 43 -14.77 -15.78 -16.56
N HIS A 44 -15.26 -15.16 -17.63
CA HIS A 44 -15.60 -13.74 -17.61
C HIS A 44 -16.72 -13.56 -16.58
N CYS A 45 -16.35 -13.30 -15.33
CA CYS A 45 -17.29 -12.96 -14.27
C CYS A 45 -17.05 -11.50 -13.90
N ASN A 46 -18.05 -10.66 -14.21
CA ASN A 46 -18.05 -9.21 -14.03
C ASN A 46 -18.17 -8.78 -12.55
N ASN A 47 -17.63 -9.58 -11.63
CA ASN A 47 -17.63 -9.28 -10.20
C ASN A 47 -16.36 -8.49 -9.87
N ARG A 48 -16.40 -7.17 -10.08
CA ARG A 48 -15.47 -6.26 -9.39
C ARG A 48 -15.62 -6.53 -7.89
N ALA A 49 -14.55 -6.62 -7.12
CA ALA A 49 -14.63 -6.47 -5.67
C ALA A 49 -14.40 -4.97 -5.35
N THR A 50 -14.52 -4.54 -4.10
CA THR A 50 -14.18 -3.18 -3.65
C THR A 50 -13.15 -3.25 -2.52
N THR A 51 -12.20 -2.33 -2.53
CA THR A 51 -11.13 -2.23 -1.52
C THR A 51 -11.22 -0.87 -0.83
N LEU A 52 -11.58 -0.85 0.45
CA LEU A 52 -11.52 0.36 1.27
C LEU A 52 -10.35 0.26 2.24
N LYS A 53 -9.73 1.39 2.59
CA LYS A 53 -8.75 1.43 3.68
C LYS A 53 -9.19 2.42 4.74
N LEU A 54 -9.01 2.03 6.00
CA LEU A 54 -9.29 2.83 7.19
C LEU A 54 -7.97 3.13 7.93
N LEU A 55 -7.57 4.38 8.04
CA LEU A 55 -6.39 4.82 8.80
C LEU A 55 -6.80 5.21 10.23
N SER A 56 -6.08 4.74 11.25
CA SER A 56 -6.26 5.01 12.70
C SER A 56 -7.56 4.50 13.39
N LEU A 57 -7.36 3.57 14.36
CA LEU A 57 -8.20 3.36 15.55
C LEU A 57 -7.24 3.06 16.72
N SER A 58 -6.68 4.10 17.34
CA SER A 58 -5.74 3.94 18.48
C SER A 58 -6.40 3.27 19.69
N SER A 59 -5.82 2.15 20.10
CA SER A 59 -6.13 1.44 21.35
C SER A 59 -5.47 2.11 22.54
N LYS A 60 -6.23 2.84 23.35
CA LYS A 60 -5.90 3.14 24.77
C LYS A 60 -7.12 3.70 25.51
N THR A 61 -8.15 2.88 25.68
CA THR A 61 -9.09 3.05 26.78
C THR A 61 -9.37 1.68 27.38
N THR A 62 -9.03 1.50 28.65
CA THR A 62 -9.48 0.36 29.45
C THR A 62 -11.00 0.29 29.36
N TRP A 63 -11.53 -0.79 28.79
CA TRP A 63 -12.94 -1.05 28.60
C TRP A 63 -13.62 -1.38 29.94
N LYS A 64 -13.58 -0.45 30.90
CA LYS A 64 -14.35 -0.53 32.13
C LYS A 64 -15.44 0.53 32.01
N ASN A 65 -16.65 0.07 31.67
CA ASN A 65 -17.92 0.80 31.56
C ASN A 65 -18.39 1.18 30.15
N CYS A 66 -18.38 0.24 29.18
CA CYS A 66 -19.44 0.30 28.17
C CYS A 66 -20.74 -0.14 28.84
N ARG A 67 -21.65 0.81 29.03
CA ARG A 67 -23.07 0.46 29.09
C ARG A 67 -23.42 -0.27 27.80
N THR A 68 -24.18 -1.35 27.94
CA THR A 68 -24.76 -2.14 26.85
C THR A 68 -25.35 -1.18 25.82
N LEU A 69 -24.64 -0.96 24.70
CA LEU A 69 -25.23 -0.30 23.55
C LEU A 69 -26.27 -1.29 23.03
N ALA A 70 -27.53 -0.98 23.33
CA ALA A 70 -28.65 -1.68 22.75
C ALA A 70 -28.47 -1.63 21.22
N ALA A 71 -28.46 -2.80 20.59
CA ALA A 71 -28.44 -2.93 19.15
C ALA A 71 -29.52 -2.01 18.57
N LEU A 72 -29.11 -1.01 17.80
CA LEU A 72 -30.05 -0.30 16.95
C LEU A 72 -30.71 -1.33 16.03
N PRO A 73 -32.03 -1.24 15.77
CA PRO A 73 -32.74 -2.24 15.01
C PRO A 73 -32.12 -2.35 13.61
N PHE A 74 -31.46 -3.47 13.37
CA PHE A 74 -30.89 -3.85 12.08
C PHE A 74 -32.03 -4.03 11.08
N ASP A 75 -32.04 -3.20 10.03
CA ASP A 75 -32.90 -3.41 8.88
C ASP A 75 -32.34 -4.60 8.08
N LEU A 76 -33.16 -5.65 7.96
CA LEU A 76 -32.83 -6.90 7.26
C LEU A 76 -33.23 -6.87 5.77
N SER A 77 -33.59 -5.69 5.24
CA SER A 77 -33.86 -5.54 3.82
C SER A 77 -32.57 -5.85 3.03
N PRO A 78 -32.61 -6.76 2.03
CA PRO A 78 -31.46 -7.00 1.18
C PRO A 78 -31.06 -5.66 0.54
N PRO A 79 -29.76 -5.28 0.58
CA PRO A 79 -29.32 -4.04 -0.02
C PRO A 79 -29.71 -4.06 -1.50
N PRO A 80 -30.19 -2.93 -2.07
CA PRO A 80 -30.45 -2.84 -3.49
C PRO A 80 -29.23 -3.33 -4.28
N ILE A 81 -29.47 -4.09 -5.35
CA ILE A 81 -28.42 -4.73 -6.17
C ILE A 81 -27.53 -3.68 -6.89
N ASP A 82 -27.88 -2.40 -6.80
CA ASP A 82 -27.33 -1.35 -7.65
C ASP A 82 -26.93 -0.11 -6.83
N HIS A 83 -25.81 -0.24 -6.12
CA HIS A 83 -25.09 0.93 -5.64
C HIS A 83 -23.64 0.76 -6.03
N ASP A 84 -23.27 1.34 -7.18
CA ASP A 84 -21.87 1.61 -7.44
C ASP A 84 -21.36 2.49 -6.29
N LEU A 85 -20.20 2.13 -5.74
CA LEU A 85 -19.56 2.95 -4.73
C LEU A 85 -19.34 4.37 -5.27
N LEU A 86 -19.09 4.49 -6.58
CA LEU A 86 -18.92 5.78 -7.26
C LEU A 86 -20.18 6.67 -7.18
N ASP A 87 -21.37 6.12 -7.36
CA ASP A 87 -22.62 6.88 -7.21
C ASP A 87 -22.81 7.34 -5.76
N THR A 88 -22.44 6.48 -4.81
CA THR A 88 -22.52 6.79 -3.37
C THR A 88 -21.60 7.95 -3.02
N VAL A 89 -20.32 7.89 -3.39
CA VAL A 89 -19.35 8.94 -3.08
C VAL A 89 -19.62 10.22 -3.88
N ALA A 90 -20.11 10.13 -5.12
CA ALA A 90 -20.50 11.30 -5.92
C ALA A 90 -21.67 12.06 -5.27
N THR A 91 -22.64 11.34 -4.70
CA THR A 91 -23.74 11.95 -3.92
C THR A 91 -23.23 12.67 -2.67
N GLU A 92 -22.10 12.24 -2.13
CA GLU A 92 -21.41 12.86 -0.99
C GLU A 92 -20.48 14.02 -1.41
N GLY A 93 -20.50 14.41 -2.68
CA GLY A 93 -19.73 15.54 -3.19
C GLY A 93 -18.32 15.19 -3.67
N ALA A 94 -18.03 13.92 -3.93
CA ALA A 94 -16.75 13.51 -4.50
C ALA A 94 -16.58 14.03 -5.94
N GLU A 95 -15.40 14.57 -6.21
CA GLU A 95 -14.90 14.76 -7.58
C GLU A 95 -14.24 13.45 -8.03
N VAL A 96 -14.69 12.92 -9.18
CA VAL A 96 -14.26 11.63 -9.71
C VAL A 96 -13.64 11.85 -11.08
N SER A 97 -12.46 11.27 -11.31
CA SER A 97 -11.75 11.34 -12.60
C SER A 97 -12.45 10.51 -13.68
N GLU A 98 -12.05 10.71 -14.94
CA GLU A 98 -12.54 9.91 -16.08
C GLU A 98 -12.26 8.40 -15.92
N ASP A 99 -11.20 8.05 -15.18
CA ASP A 99 -10.82 6.66 -14.88
C ASP A 99 -11.61 6.05 -13.70
N GLY A 100 -12.57 6.80 -13.13
CA GLY A 100 -13.39 6.34 -12.00
C GLY A 100 -12.64 6.36 -10.67
N ILE A 101 -11.66 7.24 -10.50
CA ILE A 101 -10.90 7.40 -9.26
C ILE A 101 -11.43 8.64 -8.52
N VAL A 102 -11.77 8.50 -7.24
CA VAL A 102 -12.14 9.64 -6.40
C VAL A 102 -10.90 10.51 -6.15
N GLU A 103 -10.90 11.74 -6.65
CA GLU A 103 -9.78 12.67 -6.55
C GLU A 103 -9.79 13.43 -5.22
N THR A 104 -10.94 14.00 -4.88
CA THR A 104 -11.13 14.78 -3.65
C THR A 104 -12.60 14.82 -3.23
N PHE A 105 -12.85 15.12 -1.94
CA PHE A 105 -14.17 15.50 -1.41
C PHE A 105 -14.19 16.99 -1.01
N GLY A 106 -13.20 17.78 -1.46
CA GLY A 106 -13.03 19.19 -1.06
C GLY A 106 -12.46 19.40 0.35
N ASN A 107 -12.07 18.33 1.04
CA ASN A 107 -11.60 18.32 2.43
C ASN A 107 -10.16 17.76 2.58
N ASP A 108 -9.34 17.81 1.53
CA ASP A 108 -8.02 17.16 1.48
C ASP A 108 -7.11 17.53 2.66
N ASP A 109 -7.09 18.79 3.05
CA ASP A 109 -6.25 19.28 4.15
C ASP A 109 -6.75 18.79 5.52
N GLU A 110 -8.07 18.75 5.73
CA GLU A 110 -8.70 18.18 6.93
C GLU A 110 -8.42 16.67 7.02
N ALA A 111 -8.57 15.95 5.92
CA ALA A 111 -8.28 14.52 5.84
C ALA A 111 -6.80 14.22 6.17
N LEU A 112 -5.88 15.07 5.76
CA LEU A 112 -4.45 14.95 6.08
C LEU A 112 -4.13 15.32 7.53
N GLU A 113 -4.72 16.38 8.06
CA GLU A 113 -4.53 16.82 9.45
C GLU A 113 -5.04 15.74 10.42
N ALA A 114 -6.18 15.14 10.10
CA ALA A 114 -6.80 14.05 10.87
C ALA A 114 -5.86 12.85 11.08
N VAL A 115 -5.02 12.51 10.09
CA VAL A 115 -4.01 11.45 10.19
C VAL A 115 -2.93 11.80 11.23
N HIS A 116 -2.55 13.07 11.32
CA HIS A 116 -1.43 13.53 12.15
C HIS A 116 -1.83 13.84 13.59
N THR A 117 -3.03 14.39 13.79
CA THR A 117 -3.51 14.83 15.12
C THR A 117 -4.20 13.69 15.88
N GLY A 118 -4.78 12.72 15.18
CA GLY A 118 -5.49 11.57 15.76
C GLY A 118 -6.75 11.92 16.56
N VAL A 119 -7.10 13.21 16.69
CA VAL A 119 -8.22 13.72 17.49
C VAL A 119 -8.71 15.06 16.91
N VAL A 120 -10.03 15.21 16.76
CA VAL A 120 -10.70 16.52 16.60
C VAL A 120 -11.70 16.70 17.74
N PHE A 121 -11.80 17.94 18.23
CA PHE A 121 -12.82 18.35 19.20
C PHE A 121 -13.98 18.99 18.45
N TYR A 122 -15.15 18.38 18.52
CA TYR A 122 -16.40 18.99 18.08
C TYR A 122 -17.34 19.06 19.27
N ASP A 123 -17.81 20.27 19.60
CA ASP A 123 -18.71 20.53 20.72
C ASP A 123 -18.26 19.90 22.06
N SER A 124 -16.97 20.01 22.37
CA SER A 124 -16.33 19.44 23.57
C SER A 124 -16.30 17.90 23.66
N VAL A 125 -16.64 17.19 22.58
CA VAL A 125 -16.55 15.72 22.49
C VAL A 125 -15.28 15.30 21.75
N LYS A 126 -14.51 14.39 22.35
CA LYS A 126 -13.30 13.82 21.77
C LYS A 126 -13.67 12.72 20.78
N TRP A 127 -13.47 12.97 19.49
CA TRP A 127 -13.63 11.95 18.45
C TRP A 127 -12.28 11.43 18.00
N LEU A 128 -12.17 10.11 17.85
CA LEU A 128 -11.00 9.46 17.28
C LEU A 128 -11.05 9.65 15.76
N MET A 129 -10.02 10.24 15.18
CA MET A 129 -9.98 10.51 13.74
C MET A 129 -9.61 9.24 12.98
N ALA A 130 -10.59 8.61 12.33
CA ALA A 130 -10.35 7.57 11.34
C ALA A 130 -10.52 8.16 9.93
N GLN A 131 -9.69 7.79 8.96
CA GLN A 131 -9.86 8.25 7.56
C GLN A 131 -10.20 7.06 6.68
N VAL A 132 -11.17 7.22 5.77
CA VAL A 132 -11.56 6.18 4.81
C VAL A 132 -11.24 6.61 3.38
N VAL A 133 -10.56 5.75 2.64
CA VAL A 133 -10.21 5.97 1.22
C VAL A 133 -10.64 4.77 0.38
N ASP A 134 -11.18 5.06 -0.81
CA ASP A 134 -11.45 4.04 -1.82
C ASP A 134 -10.21 3.76 -2.67
N LEU A 135 -9.80 2.50 -2.71
CA LEU A 135 -8.68 2.01 -3.51
C LEU A 135 -9.11 0.81 -4.37
N SER A 136 -10.38 0.78 -4.77
CA SER A 136 -10.95 -0.28 -5.61
C SER A 136 -10.31 -0.38 -7.00
N HIS A 137 -9.63 0.69 -7.45
CA HIS A 137 -8.83 0.71 -8.67
C HIS A 137 -7.53 -0.12 -8.58
N PHE A 138 -7.14 -0.57 -7.38
CA PHE A 138 -5.98 -1.45 -7.22
C PHE A 138 -6.24 -2.84 -7.80
N GLY A 139 -5.24 -3.38 -8.49
CA GLY A 139 -5.27 -4.72 -9.06
C GLY A 139 -5.35 -5.80 -7.97
N ARG A 140 -6.15 -6.83 -8.22
CA ARG A 140 -6.34 -7.96 -7.30
C ARG A 140 -6.17 -9.28 -8.01
N ILE A 141 -5.40 -10.17 -7.41
CA ILE A 141 -5.14 -11.50 -7.94
C ILE A 141 -5.39 -12.51 -6.84
N ARG A 142 -6.34 -13.42 -7.06
CA ARG A 142 -6.52 -14.59 -6.19
C ARG A 142 -5.72 -15.75 -6.78
N VAL A 143 -4.85 -16.35 -5.96
CA VAL A 143 -4.07 -17.54 -6.27
C VAL A 143 -4.61 -18.69 -5.42
N SER A 144 -5.07 -19.74 -6.09
CA SER A 144 -5.62 -20.95 -5.49
C SER A 144 -4.83 -22.18 -5.97
N GLY A 145 -5.05 -23.32 -5.32
CA GLY A 145 -4.29 -24.55 -5.56
C GLY A 145 -3.43 -24.94 -4.37
N ASP A 146 -3.03 -26.20 -4.33
CA ASP A 146 -2.26 -26.77 -3.23
C ASP A 146 -0.80 -26.26 -3.23
N ASP A 147 -0.28 -25.88 -4.39
CA ASP A 147 1.08 -25.38 -4.61
C ASP A 147 1.18 -23.84 -4.57
N ARG A 148 0.08 -23.12 -4.32
CA ARG A 148 0.04 -21.64 -4.37
C ARG A 148 1.10 -20.96 -3.50
N ILE A 149 1.40 -21.53 -2.32
CA ILE A 149 2.38 -20.98 -1.38
C ILE A 149 3.78 -21.10 -1.96
N GLN A 150 4.13 -22.29 -2.46
CA GLN A 150 5.41 -22.52 -3.13
C GLN A 150 5.55 -21.64 -4.37
N PHE A 151 4.49 -21.53 -5.16
CA PHE A 151 4.46 -20.68 -6.34
C PHE A 151 4.79 -19.22 -5.99
N LEU A 152 4.07 -18.63 -5.02
CA LEU A 152 4.29 -17.25 -4.58
C LEU A 152 5.65 -17.05 -3.89
N HIS A 153 6.10 -18.04 -3.12
CA HIS A 153 7.44 -18.07 -2.54
C HIS A 153 8.51 -17.94 -3.62
N ASN A 154 8.35 -18.62 -4.76
CA ASN A 154 9.36 -18.64 -5.82
C ASN A 154 9.27 -17.43 -6.78
N GLN A 155 8.08 -16.83 -6.93
CA GLN A 155 7.87 -15.70 -7.85
C GLN A 155 8.13 -14.33 -7.24
N THR A 156 8.17 -14.21 -5.91
CA THR A 156 8.26 -12.92 -5.23
C THR A 156 9.44 -12.87 -4.26
N THR A 157 9.67 -11.75 -3.59
CA THR A 157 10.82 -11.56 -2.68
C THR A 157 10.55 -11.98 -1.23
N ALA A 158 9.30 -11.99 -0.75
CA ALA A 158 8.96 -12.33 0.64
C ALA A 158 8.92 -13.85 0.90
N ASN A 159 9.09 -14.26 2.16
CA ASN A 159 8.97 -15.67 2.53
C ASN A 159 7.51 -16.02 2.83
N PHE A 160 6.88 -16.81 1.96
CA PHE A 160 5.49 -17.25 2.14
C PHE A 160 5.35 -18.52 2.99
N GLU A 161 6.43 -19.27 3.20
CA GLU A 161 6.38 -20.56 3.93
C GLU A 161 6.25 -20.35 5.44
N CYS A 162 6.60 -19.18 5.95
CA CYS A 162 6.44 -18.83 7.36
C CYS A 162 5.08 -18.19 7.68
N LEU A 163 4.23 -17.99 6.68
CA LEU A 163 2.91 -17.39 6.85
C LEU A 163 1.86 -18.48 7.04
N HIS A 164 0.93 -18.21 7.96
CA HIS A 164 -0.20 -19.08 8.27
C HIS A 164 -1.50 -18.42 7.79
N ASP A 165 -2.58 -19.20 7.75
CA ASP A 165 -3.91 -18.67 7.47
C ASP A 165 -4.23 -17.52 8.44
N GLY A 166 -4.74 -16.42 7.90
CA GLY A 166 -4.99 -15.21 8.69
C GLY A 166 -3.82 -14.24 8.71
N GLN A 167 -2.69 -14.54 8.05
CA GLN A 167 -1.51 -13.66 8.01
C GLN A 167 -1.22 -13.13 6.60
N GLY A 168 -0.38 -12.10 6.54
CA GLY A 168 -0.02 -11.42 5.31
C GLY A 168 1.35 -10.75 5.38
N CYS A 169 1.85 -10.33 4.23
CA CYS A 169 3.14 -9.65 4.12
C CYS A 169 3.18 -8.70 2.91
N ASP A 170 4.10 -7.75 2.95
CA ASP A 170 4.52 -7.01 1.77
C ASP A 170 5.52 -7.85 0.97
N THR A 171 5.34 -7.92 -0.34
CA THR A 171 6.25 -8.64 -1.24
C THR A 171 6.46 -7.85 -2.52
N VAL A 172 7.55 -8.14 -3.23
CA VAL A 172 7.90 -7.47 -4.47
C VAL A 172 8.03 -8.49 -5.59
N PHE A 173 7.47 -8.17 -6.75
CA PHE A 173 7.75 -8.87 -8.00
C PHE A 173 8.97 -8.22 -8.63
N VAL A 174 9.96 -9.04 -8.98
CA VAL A 174 11.22 -8.57 -9.54
C VAL A 174 11.59 -9.29 -10.82
N THR A 175 12.36 -8.62 -11.67
CA THR A 175 13.00 -9.23 -12.83
C THR A 175 14.18 -10.11 -12.39
N PRO A 176 14.73 -10.98 -13.28
CA PRO A 176 15.97 -11.72 -12.98
C PRO A 176 17.17 -10.81 -12.65
N THR A 177 17.14 -9.55 -13.10
CA THR A 177 18.15 -8.52 -12.80
C THR A 177 17.79 -7.65 -11.58
N ALA A 178 16.88 -8.13 -10.72
CA ALA A 178 16.41 -7.47 -9.49
C ALA A 178 15.78 -6.08 -9.68
N ARG A 179 15.25 -5.80 -10.87
CA ARG A 179 14.45 -4.58 -11.11
C ARG A 179 13.04 -4.80 -10.59
N THR A 180 12.47 -3.76 -10.00
CA THR A 180 11.11 -3.82 -9.46
C THR A 180 10.10 -3.83 -10.61
N ILE A 181 9.28 -4.88 -10.66
CA ILE A 181 8.12 -4.95 -11.56
C ILE A 181 6.94 -4.28 -10.87
N ASP A 182 6.61 -4.74 -9.66
CA ASP A 182 5.51 -4.20 -8.86
C ASP A 182 5.66 -4.60 -7.38
N ILE A 183 4.99 -3.87 -6.50
CA ILE A 183 4.85 -4.19 -5.07
C ILE A 183 3.44 -4.71 -4.80
N ALA A 184 3.35 -5.75 -3.97
CA ALA A 184 2.09 -6.38 -3.63
C ALA A 184 1.94 -6.61 -2.12
N HIS A 185 0.70 -6.55 -1.66
CA HIS A 185 0.29 -6.93 -0.31
C HIS A 185 -0.42 -8.26 -0.39
N ALA A 186 0.15 -9.28 0.23
CA ALA A 186 -0.33 -10.65 0.17
C ALA A 186 -0.99 -11.07 1.47
N TRP A 187 -2.09 -11.81 1.37
CA TRP A 187 -2.88 -12.31 2.51
C TRP A 187 -3.26 -13.77 2.29
N ILE A 188 -3.00 -14.65 3.27
CA ILE A 188 -3.41 -16.06 3.24
C ILE A 188 -4.81 -16.18 3.86
N MET A 189 -5.85 -16.22 3.02
CA MET A 189 -7.24 -16.15 3.45
C MET A 189 -7.64 -17.34 4.33
N LEU A 190 -8.30 -17.05 5.46
CA LEU A 190 -8.95 -18.07 6.28
C LEU A 190 -10.26 -18.48 5.60
N ILE A 191 -10.65 -19.73 5.73
CA ILE A 191 -11.98 -20.19 5.34
C ILE A 191 -12.63 -20.69 6.63
N GLU A 192 -13.12 -19.79 7.48
CA GLU A 192 -13.99 -20.17 8.60
C GLU A 192 -14.68 -18.95 9.25
N ASP A 193 -15.82 -19.23 9.91
CA ASP A 193 -16.78 -18.26 10.45
C ASP A 193 -16.29 -17.50 11.70
N LEU A 194 -16.90 -16.33 11.86
CA LEU A 194 -16.44 -15.12 12.53
C LEU A 194 -16.43 -15.06 14.06
N ASN A 195 -15.46 -14.31 14.63
CA ASN A 195 -15.63 -13.64 15.92
C ASN A 195 -14.87 -12.29 16.02
N LEU A 196 -15.55 -11.26 16.55
CA LEU A 196 -15.27 -9.82 16.34
C LEU A 196 -14.33 -9.13 17.35
N SER A 197 -13.62 -9.86 18.21
CA SER A 197 -12.82 -9.25 19.31
C SER A 197 -11.30 -9.36 19.14
N GLY A 198 -10.80 -9.87 18.01
CA GLY A 198 -9.42 -10.32 17.91
C GLY A 198 -8.40 -9.38 17.26
N LEU A 199 -8.78 -8.42 16.41
CA LEU A 199 -7.83 -7.74 15.50
C LEU A 199 -7.06 -6.54 16.07
N VAL A 200 -7.56 -5.89 17.11
CA VAL A 200 -6.91 -4.70 17.67
C VAL A 200 -5.63 -5.11 18.40
N GLY A 201 -4.49 -4.58 17.97
CA GLY A 201 -3.17 -4.91 18.53
C GLY A 201 -2.52 -6.17 17.96
N GLN A 202 -3.07 -6.76 16.89
CA GLN A 202 -2.46 -7.90 16.20
C GLN A 202 -1.33 -7.48 15.24
N PRO A 203 -0.43 -8.42 14.86
CA PRO A 203 0.62 -8.15 13.89
C PRO A 203 0.09 -7.68 12.52
N TYR A 204 0.87 -6.85 11.83
CA TYR A 204 0.59 -6.44 10.44
C TYR A 204 0.35 -7.66 9.53
N GLY A 205 -0.64 -7.57 8.66
CA GLY A 205 -1.06 -8.66 7.78
C GLY A 205 -2.04 -9.64 8.43
N THR A 206 -2.41 -9.46 9.71
CA THR A 206 -3.45 -10.29 10.34
C THR A 206 -4.83 -9.97 9.76
N HIS A 207 -5.62 -10.93 9.27
CA HIS A 207 -7.00 -10.66 8.80
C HIS A 207 -8.06 -11.59 9.39
N GLN A 208 -9.29 -11.11 9.39
CA GLN A 208 -10.50 -11.87 9.67
C GLN A 208 -11.56 -11.60 8.60
N HIS A 209 -12.44 -12.56 8.38
CA HIS A 209 -13.65 -12.38 7.57
C HIS A 209 -14.75 -11.78 8.45
N PHE A 210 -15.73 -11.07 7.86
CA PHE A 210 -16.91 -10.41 8.44
C PHE A 210 -18.08 -10.54 7.48
N SER A 211 -19.30 -10.29 7.94
CA SER A 211 -20.47 -10.15 7.08
C SER A 211 -21.23 -8.85 7.37
N VAL A 212 -21.62 -8.14 6.33
CA VAL A 212 -22.50 -6.95 6.40
C VAL A 212 -23.67 -7.20 5.47
N ASN A 213 -24.89 -7.18 6.00
CA ASN A 213 -26.11 -7.50 5.25
C ASN A 213 -26.04 -8.87 4.53
N GLY A 214 -25.41 -9.86 5.17
CA GLY A 214 -25.18 -11.19 4.59
C GLY A 214 -24.06 -11.27 3.53
N MET A 215 -23.39 -10.15 3.21
CA MET A 215 -22.29 -10.10 2.24
C MET A 215 -20.94 -10.21 2.93
N PRO A 216 -20.01 -11.07 2.44
CA PRO A 216 -18.72 -11.28 3.09
C PRO A 216 -17.77 -10.08 2.87
N ILE A 217 -17.02 -9.77 3.92
CA ILE A 217 -15.96 -8.76 3.98
C ILE A 217 -14.72 -9.41 4.58
N THR A 218 -13.52 -9.11 4.10
CA THR A 218 -12.26 -9.44 4.76
C THR A 218 -11.66 -8.17 5.30
N VAL A 219 -11.36 -8.11 6.59
CA VAL A 219 -10.68 -6.98 7.23
C VAL A 219 -9.30 -7.43 7.67
N GLY A 220 -8.31 -6.70 7.22
CA GLY A 220 -6.91 -6.97 7.47
C GLY A 220 -6.23 -5.84 8.22
N VAL A 221 -5.41 -6.18 9.22
CA VAL A 221 -4.59 -5.26 10.02
C VAL A 221 -3.44 -4.75 9.18
N GLY A 222 -3.29 -3.43 9.16
CA GLY A 222 -2.32 -2.72 8.36
C GLY A 222 -2.91 -2.14 7.09
N ASN A 223 -2.16 -1.18 6.56
CA ASN A 223 -2.47 -0.50 5.31
C ASN A 223 -1.19 -0.36 4.47
N VAL A 224 -1.35 0.09 3.23
CA VAL A 224 -0.27 0.13 2.24
C VAL A 224 0.81 1.19 2.52
N ILE A 225 0.53 2.16 3.40
CA ILE A 225 1.54 3.14 3.85
C ILE A 225 2.24 2.68 5.14
N SER A 226 1.93 1.48 5.63
CA SER A 226 2.49 0.87 6.84
C SER A 226 2.33 1.73 8.10
N GLU A 227 1.18 2.39 8.21
CA GLU A 227 0.70 3.05 9.42
C GLU A 227 -0.33 2.17 10.14
N GLU A 228 -0.76 2.55 11.34
CA GLU A 228 -1.87 1.88 12.03
C GLU A 228 -3.17 2.04 11.22
N GLY A 229 -3.89 0.94 11.02
CA GLY A 229 -5.16 0.96 10.29
C GLY A 229 -5.56 -0.41 9.77
N PHE A 230 -6.56 -0.43 8.89
CA PHE A 230 -7.13 -1.64 8.31
C PHE A 230 -7.30 -1.53 6.80
N SER A 231 -7.20 -2.66 6.12
CA SER A 231 -7.58 -2.84 4.72
C SER A 231 -8.81 -3.74 4.64
N LEU A 232 -9.86 -3.27 3.97
CA LEU A 232 -11.14 -3.95 3.87
C LEU A 232 -11.39 -4.39 2.43
N LEU A 233 -11.71 -5.66 2.25
CA LEU A 233 -11.98 -6.27 0.95
C LEU A 233 -13.40 -6.80 0.96
N MET A 234 -14.22 -6.39 0.01
CA MET A 234 -15.63 -6.74 0.01
C MET A 234 -16.18 -6.83 -1.41
N SER A 235 -17.39 -7.36 -1.56
CA SER A 235 -18.14 -7.22 -2.80
C SER A 235 -18.62 -5.76 -3.00
N PRO A 236 -18.84 -5.29 -4.23
CA PRO A 236 -19.35 -3.93 -4.51
C PRO A 236 -20.69 -3.68 -3.84
N ALA A 237 -21.57 -4.69 -3.80
CA ALA A 237 -22.86 -4.60 -3.12
C ALA A 237 -22.75 -4.27 -1.61
N ALA A 238 -21.62 -4.58 -0.97
CA ALA A 238 -21.38 -4.23 0.44
C ALA A 238 -20.71 -2.85 0.59
N ALA A 239 -20.04 -2.36 -0.46
CA ALA A 239 -19.17 -1.18 -0.41
C ALA A 239 -19.89 0.07 0.07
N GLY A 240 -21.01 0.45 -0.56
CA GLY A 240 -21.75 1.65 -0.20
C GLY A 240 -22.29 1.60 1.23
N SER A 241 -22.74 0.43 1.70
CA SER A 241 -23.23 0.25 3.07
C SER A 241 -22.12 0.41 4.10
N VAL A 242 -20.94 -0.19 3.83
CA VAL A 242 -19.78 -0.11 4.71
C VAL A 242 -19.23 1.32 4.75
N TRP A 243 -19.11 1.97 3.59
CA TRP A 243 -18.67 3.36 3.47
C TRP A 243 -19.54 4.29 4.32
N LYS A 244 -20.86 4.28 4.12
CA LYS A 244 -21.82 5.08 4.92
C LYS A 244 -21.73 4.78 6.41
N THR A 245 -21.56 3.51 6.77
CA THR A 245 -21.40 3.11 8.17
C THR A 245 -20.14 3.74 8.77
N LEU A 246 -19.00 3.68 8.09
CA LEU A 246 -17.75 4.27 8.57
C LEU A 246 -17.88 5.79 8.75
N LEU A 247 -18.48 6.50 7.79
CA LEU A 247 -18.73 7.93 7.90
C LEU A 247 -19.66 8.27 9.07
N SER A 248 -20.72 7.47 9.29
CA SER A 248 -21.64 7.66 10.42
C SER A 248 -20.96 7.47 11.80
N GLN A 249 -19.84 6.74 11.85
CA GLN A 249 -19.03 6.56 13.05
C GLN A 249 -17.94 7.64 13.20
N GLY A 250 -17.92 8.66 12.32
CA GLY A 250 -16.99 9.78 12.37
C GLY A 250 -15.71 9.58 11.54
N ALA A 251 -15.68 8.61 10.62
CA ALA A 251 -14.59 8.53 9.66
C ALA A 251 -14.66 9.71 8.67
N ILE A 252 -13.50 10.25 8.30
CA ILE A 252 -13.38 11.32 7.30
C ILE A 252 -13.04 10.68 5.95
N SER A 253 -13.82 10.99 4.92
CA SER A 253 -13.53 10.55 3.56
C SER A 253 -12.25 11.21 3.03
N MET A 254 -11.45 10.43 2.32
CA MET A 254 -10.17 10.86 1.74
C MET A 254 -10.15 10.49 0.26
N GLY A 255 -9.85 11.48 -0.58
CA GLY A 255 -9.62 11.29 -2.01
C GLY A 255 -8.18 10.89 -2.34
N SER A 256 -7.94 10.54 -3.60
CA SER A 256 -6.61 10.11 -4.07
C SER A 256 -5.55 11.22 -4.02
N ASN A 257 -5.94 12.50 -4.07
CA ASN A 257 -5.01 13.63 -3.91
C ASN A 257 -4.40 13.69 -2.50
N ALA A 258 -5.25 13.62 -1.48
CA ALA A 258 -4.83 13.54 -0.08
C ALA A 258 -4.06 12.24 0.20
N TRP A 259 -4.49 11.12 -0.37
CA TRP A 259 -3.77 9.84 -0.27
C TRP A 259 -2.36 9.91 -0.86
N GLU A 260 -2.19 10.52 -2.04
CA GLU A 260 -0.89 10.70 -2.69
C GLU A 260 0.04 11.60 -1.86
N LYS A 261 -0.48 12.71 -1.32
CA LYS A 261 0.27 13.57 -0.39
C LYS A 261 0.76 12.76 0.81
N LEU A 262 -0.13 11.99 1.44
CA LEU A 262 0.21 11.16 2.61
C LEU A 262 1.27 10.11 2.26
N ARG A 263 1.13 9.42 1.11
CA ARG A 263 2.12 8.45 0.63
C ARG A 263 3.51 9.05 0.51
N VAL A 264 3.62 10.24 -0.10
CA VAL A 264 4.89 10.94 -0.29
C VAL A 264 5.49 11.39 1.04
N LEU A 265 4.68 11.95 1.94
CA LEU A 265 5.12 12.32 3.29
C LEU A 265 5.62 11.13 4.10
N GLN A 266 4.96 9.98 3.94
CA GLN A 266 5.39 8.72 4.55
C GLN A 266 6.64 8.14 3.89
N GLY A 267 6.93 8.49 2.63
CA GLY A 267 8.04 7.92 1.88
C GLY A 267 7.79 6.54 1.30
N ARG A 268 6.52 6.18 1.08
CA ARG A 268 6.16 4.89 0.48
C ARG A 268 6.36 4.96 -1.04
N PRO A 269 7.27 4.19 -1.65
CA PRO A 269 7.47 4.23 -3.09
C PRO A 269 6.26 3.66 -3.85
N ALA A 270 5.95 4.22 -5.02
CA ALA A 270 4.84 3.78 -5.88
C ALA A 270 5.31 3.27 -7.26
N PRO A 271 4.57 2.33 -7.86
CA PRO A 271 4.71 1.96 -9.28
C PRO A 271 4.68 3.18 -10.20
N GLN A 272 5.45 3.13 -11.29
CA GLN A 272 5.59 4.20 -12.29
C GLN A 272 6.25 5.51 -11.79
N LYS A 273 6.41 5.68 -10.47
CA LYS A 273 7.12 6.80 -9.84
C LYS A 273 8.49 6.34 -9.35
N GLU A 274 8.56 5.86 -8.12
CA GLU A 274 9.80 5.36 -7.52
C GLU A 274 10.13 3.92 -7.94
N LEU A 275 9.11 3.12 -8.25
CA LEU A 275 9.27 1.72 -8.64
C LEU A 275 9.18 1.62 -10.17
N THR A 276 10.35 1.73 -10.79
CA THR A 276 10.52 1.60 -12.25
C THR A 276 11.68 0.65 -12.55
N ASN A 277 11.87 0.35 -13.83
CA ASN A 277 13.00 -0.47 -14.28
C ASN A 277 14.37 0.22 -14.11
N GLU A 278 14.42 1.51 -13.74
CA GLU A 278 15.67 2.25 -13.47
C GLU A 278 16.30 1.84 -12.14
N TYR A 279 15.48 1.43 -11.16
CA TYR A 279 15.89 1.22 -9.77
C TYR A 279 15.71 -0.23 -9.36
N ASN A 280 16.56 -0.72 -8.47
CA ASN A 280 16.36 -2.03 -7.85
C ASN A 280 15.65 -1.90 -6.49
N VAL A 281 15.14 -3.01 -5.99
CA VAL A 281 14.35 -3.07 -4.75
C VAL A 281 15.09 -2.57 -3.50
N LEU A 282 16.42 -2.71 -3.45
CA LEU A 282 17.24 -2.26 -2.33
C LEU A 282 17.44 -0.74 -2.36
N GLU A 283 17.65 -0.18 -3.56
CA GLU A 283 17.72 1.26 -3.77
C GLU A 283 16.39 1.94 -3.40
N ALA A 284 15.26 1.29 -3.70
CA ALA A 284 13.92 1.78 -3.38
C ALA A 284 13.57 1.74 -1.88
N GLY A 285 14.42 1.16 -1.04
CA GLY A 285 14.16 1.02 0.39
C GLY A 285 13.07 0.00 0.70
N LEU A 286 13.02 -1.14 0.00
CA LEU A 286 12.05 -2.21 0.25
C LEU A 286 12.65 -3.39 1.03
N TRP A 287 13.57 -3.11 1.95
CA TRP A 287 14.35 -4.13 2.67
C TRP A 287 13.47 -5.11 3.45
N ASN A 288 12.43 -4.62 4.11
CA ASN A 288 11.54 -5.47 4.92
C ASN A 288 10.63 -6.36 4.04
N SER A 289 10.51 -6.07 2.74
CA SER A 289 9.70 -6.85 1.79
C SER A 289 10.51 -7.96 1.09
N ILE A 290 11.77 -8.16 1.49
CA ILE A 290 12.69 -9.13 0.88
C ILE A 290 13.17 -10.09 1.97
N SER A 291 12.93 -11.38 1.76
CA SER A 291 13.57 -12.39 2.59
C SER A 291 14.97 -12.68 2.08
N LEU A 292 15.96 -12.40 2.93
CA LEU A 292 17.38 -12.65 2.64
C LEU A 292 17.80 -14.10 2.95
N SER A 293 16.96 -14.84 3.68
CA SER A 293 17.28 -16.19 4.18
C SER A 293 16.44 -17.29 3.54
N LYS A 294 15.51 -16.97 2.65
CA LYS A 294 14.67 -17.99 1.99
C LYS A 294 15.38 -18.64 0.78
N GLY A 295 14.75 -19.70 0.26
CA GLY A 295 15.19 -20.42 -0.92
C GLY A 295 15.11 -19.62 -2.22
N CYS A 296 15.28 -20.32 -3.34
CA CYS A 296 15.39 -19.72 -4.67
C CYS A 296 14.16 -18.90 -5.07
N TYR A 297 14.38 -17.63 -5.41
CA TYR A 297 13.38 -16.78 -6.07
C TYR A 297 13.99 -15.96 -7.20
N LYS A 298 13.15 -15.45 -8.10
CA LYS A 298 13.62 -14.66 -9.24
C LYS A 298 14.40 -13.43 -8.76
N GLY A 299 15.58 -13.20 -9.34
CA GLY A 299 16.42 -12.04 -9.01
C GLY A 299 17.23 -12.14 -7.70
N GLN A 300 17.11 -13.23 -6.95
CA GLN A 300 17.85 -13.45 -5.71
C GLN A 300 19.36 -13.31 -5.89
N GLU A 301 19.95 -13.95 -6.91
CA GLU A 301 21.40 -13.90 -7.13
C GLU A 301 21.91 -12.45 -7.27
N THR A 302 21.17 -11.62 -8.01
CA THR A 302 21.51 -10.21 -8.19
C THR A 302 21.40 -9.45 -6.85
N ILE A 303 20.33 -9.68 -6.09
CA ILE A 303 20.13 -9.06 -4.76
C ILE A 303 21.24 -9.48 -3.79
N SER A 304 21.54 -10.78 -3.71
CA SER A 304 22.59 -11.31 -2.83
C SER A 304 23.97 -10.76 -3.17
N ARG A 305 24.30 -10.61 -4.46
CA ARG A 305 25.55 -9.96 -4.89
C ARG A 305 25.61 -8.49 -4.49
N LEU A 306 24.51 -7.75 -4.67
CA LEU A 306 24.44 -6.34 -4.25
C LEU A 306 24.67 -6.18 -2.74
N ILE A 307 24.15 -7.09 -1.93
CA ILE A 307 24.36 -7.07 -0.47
C ILE A 307 25.80 -7.46 -0.13
N THR A 308 26.29 -8.57 -0.68
CA THR A 308 27.62 -9.14 -0.38
C THR A 308 28.75 -8.15 -0.68
N TYR A 309 28.65 -7.41 -1.79
CA TYR A 309 29.69 -6.48 -2.23
C TYR A 309 29.38 -5.01 -1.92
N ASP A 310 28.38 -4.74 -1.07
CA ASP A 310 27.90 -3.37 -0.78
C ASP A 310 27.64 -2.55 -2.07
N GLY A 311 27.09 -3.21 -3.09
CA GLY A 311 26.96 -2.71 -4.45
C GLY A 311 25.81 -1.71 -4.69
N VAL A 312 25.05 -1.37 -3.65
CA VAL A 312 23.96 -0.40 -3.73
C VAL A 312 24.53 1.02 -3.75
N LYS A 313 24.48 1.67 -4.93
CA LYS A 313 25.16 2.96 -5.19
C LYS A 313 24.30 4.20 -4.93
N GLN A 314 22.99 4.02 -4.78
CA GLN A 314 22.02 5.09 -4.56
C GLN A 314 20.91 4.59 -3.65
N ARG A 315 20.11 5.50 -3.10
CA ARG A 315 18.90 5.14 -2.35
C ARG A 315 17.83 6.20 -2.55
N LEU A 316 16.59 5.81 -2.33
CA LEU A 316 15.45 6.71 -2.23
C LEU A 316 15.55 7.53 -0.93
N TRP A 317 15.26 8.83 -1.05
CA TRP A 317 15.24 9.79 0.04
C TRP A 317 13.97 10.64 0.00
N GLY A 318 13.56 11.13 1.16
CA GLY A 318 12.70 12.31 1.23
C GLY A 318 13.51 13.59 1.07
N ILE A 319 12.88 14.61 0.50
CA ILE A 319 13.50 15.92 0.30
C ILE A 319 12.47 16.98 0.71
N SER A 320 12.80 17.77 1.72
CA SER A 320 12.04 18.99 2.05
C SER A 320 12.41 20.04 1.00
N LEU A 321 11.44 20.66 0.34
CA LEU A 321 11.66 21.54 -0.83
C LEU A 321 11.10 22.94 -0.60
N SER A 322 11.85 23.97 -1.02
CA SER A 322 11.47 25.37 -0.85
C SER A 322 10.28 25.78 -1.72
N ALA A 323 10.05 25.09 -2.83
CA ALA A 323 8.98 25.31 -3.79
C ALA A 323 8.63 24.00 -4.49
N ALA A 324 7.51 23.99 -5.23
CA ALA A 324 7.18 22.87 -6.10
C ALA A 324 8.29 22.63 -7.14
N ALA A 325 8.54 21.37 -7.45
CA ALA A 325 9.51 20.96 -8.46
C ALA A 325 8.94 19.79 -9.28
N GLU A 326 9.24 19.78 -10.58
CA GLU A 326 8.73 18.77 -11.50
C GLU A 326 9.40 17.42 -11.26
N PRO A 327 8.63 16.32 -11.09
CA PRO A 327 9.16 14.96 -11.16
C PRO A 327 10.00 14.75 -12.42
N GLY A 328 11.13 14.07 -12.27
CA GLY A 328 12.14 13.89 -13.32
C GLY A 328 13.27 14.92 -13.29
N SER A 329 13.11 16.02 -12.57
CA SER A 329 14.16 17.04 -12.41
C SER A 329 15.45 16.46 -11.81
N PRO A 330 16.64 16.91 -12.27
CA PRO A 330 17.90 16.45 -11.73
C PRO A 330 18.09 16.97 -10.30
N ILE A 331 18.67 16.12 -9.45
CA ILE A 331 19.14 16.51 -8.11
C ILE A 331 20.63 16.83 -8.22
N MET A 332 21.01 18.00 -7.74
CA MET A 332 22.35 18.58 -7.89
C MET A 332 22.98 18.86 -6.53
N VAL A 333 24.26 18.54 -6.39
CA VAL A 333 25.11 18.92 -5.24
C VAL A 333 26.42 19.46 -5.78
N GLY A 334 26.83 20.66 -5.36
CA GLY A 334 28.06 21.32 -5.84
C GLY A 334 28.11 21.44 -7.37
N GLY A 335 26.97 21.71 -8.02
CA GLY A 335 26.86 21.82 -9.48
C GLY A 335 26.92 20.49 -10.25
N LYS A 336 26.98 19.34 -9.58
CA LYS A 336 27.02 18.02 -10.22
C LYS A 336 25.70 17.27 -10.05
N LYS A 337 25.27 16.56 -11.09
CA LYS A 337 24.09 15.68 -11.03
C LYS A 337 24.35 14.44 -10.19
N VAL A 338 23.62 14.33 -9.10
CA VAL A 338 23.73 13.25 -8.11
C VAL A 338 22.48 12.38 -8.00
N GLY A 339 21.39 12.79 -8.64
CA GLY A 339 20.12 12.08 -8.51
C GLY A 339 19.01 12.55 -9.45
N LYS A 340 17.80 12.08 -9.18
CA LYS A 340 16.57 12.42 -9.90
C LYS A 340 15.39 12.47 -8.92
N LEU A 341 14.61 13.55 -8.97
CA LEU A 341 13.35 13.68 -8.25
C LEU A 341 12.28 12.79 -8.91
N THR A 342 11.46 12.10 -8.13
CA THR A 342 10.43 11.15 -8.63
C THR A 342 9.01 11.52 -8.22
N SER A 343 8.83 12.19 -7.09
CA SER A 343 7.53 12.71 -6.63
C SER A 343 7.73 14.07 -5.97
N CYS A 344 6.72 14.94 -6.03
CA CYS A 344 6.67 16.22 -5.31
C CYS A 344 5.22 16.56 -4.96
N VAL A 345 4.97 16.95 -3.71
CA VAL A 345 3.65 17.36 -3.21
C VAL A 345 3.79 18.59 -2.31
N PRO A 346 2.75 19.44 -2.20
CA PRO A 346 2.71 20.44 -1.14
C PRO A 346 2.58 19.73 0.22
N GLY A 347 3.25 20.27 1.23
CA GLY A 347 3.27 19.68 2.57
C GLY A 347 4.51 20.10 3.35
N LYS A 348 4.39 20.15 4.67
CA LYS A 348 5.50 20.56 5.54
C LYS A 348 6.07 19.35 6.25
N MET A 349 7.33 19.07 5.96
CA MET A 349 8.15 18.17 6.75
C MET A 349 9.48 18.87 7.02
N GLY A 350 9.59 19.47 8.21
CA GLY A 350 10.64 20.44 8.54
C GLY A 350 10.20 21.89 8.30
N SER A 351 11.09 22.73 7.76
CA SER A 351 10.88 24.18 7.63
C SER A 351 10.28 24.64 6.29
N GLN A 352 10.20 23.76 5.29
CA GLN A 352 9.81 24.12 3.93
C GLN A 352 8.42 23.60 3.55
N GLY A 353 7.83 24.19 2.49
CA GLY A 353 6.41 24.05 2.14
C GLY A 353 6.06 22.90 1.18
N HIS A 354 7.05 22.18 0.66
CA HIS A 354 6.85 21.02 -0.21
C HIS A 354 7.71 19.84 0.24
N VAL A 355 7.29 18.63 -0.12
CA VAL A 355 8.05 17.41 0.12
C VAL A 355 8.09 16.59 -1.16
N GLY A 356 9.27 16.09 -1.50
CA GLY A 356 9.48 15.19 -2.62
C GLY A 356 10.15 13.89 -2.23
N LEU A 357 10.07 12.91 -3.12
CA LEU A 357 10.88 11.70 -3.11
C LEU A 357 11.86 11.74 -4.27
N GLY A 358 13.06 11.21 -4.07
CA GLY A 358 14.05 11.15 -5.13
C GLY A 358 15.21 10.21 -4.82
N TYR A 359 15.82 9.68 -5.86
CA TYR A 359 17.00 8.83 -5.74
C TYR A 359 18.26 9.69 -5.73
N ILE A 360 19.11 9.49 -4.73
CA ILE A 360 20.39 10.19 -4.60
C ILE A 360 21.51 9.16 -4.44
N LYS A 361 22.62 9.37 -5.15
CA LYS A 361 23.85 8.57 -5.00
C LYS A 361 24.31 8.58 -3.53
N ARG A 362 24.62 7.40 -2.99
CA ARG A 362 24.93 7.18 -1.58
C ARG A 362 26.10 8.02 -1.06
N GLN A 363 27.10 8.28 -1.90
CA GLN A 363 28.27 9.08 -1.55
C GLN A 363 28.08 10.59 -1.73
N ALA A 364 26.95 11.02 -2.29
CA ALA A 364 26.76 12.40 -2.72
C ALA A 364 25.99 13.27 -1.71
N ALA A 365 25.11 12.67 -0.91
CA ALA A 365 24.39 13.38 0.14
C ALA A 365 23.92 12.40 1.23
N SER A 366 23.76 12.94 2.44
CA SER A 366 23.21 12.31 3.63
C SER A 366 22.08 13.15 4.21
N LYS A 367 21.39 12.62 5.23
CA LYS A 367 20.36 13.35 5.97
C LYS A 367 20.89 14.71 6.44
N GLY A 368 20.14 15.77 6.17
CA GLY A 368 20.48 17.15 6.54
C GLY A 368 21.25 17.93 5.48
N ASP A 369 21.78 17.26 4.45
CA ASP A 369 22.50 17.94 3.38
C ASP A 369 21.56 18.74 2.48
N THR A 370 22.06 19.87 1.98
CA THR A 370 21.37 20.72 1.02
C THR A 370 21.59 20.22 -0.41
N VAL A 371 20.51 20.18 -1.17
CA VAL A 371 20.49 19.82 -2.60
C VAL A 371 19.79 20.91 -3.40
N ILE A 372 20.08 20.98 -4.71
CA ILE A 372 19.34 21.83 -5.65
C ILE A 372 18.59 20.91 -6.61
N ILE A 373 17.31 21.16 -6.82
CA ILE A 373 16.46 20.45 -7.77
C ILE A 373 16.24 21.33 -9.00
N GLY A 374 16.52 20.76 -10.18
CA GLY A 374 16.56 21.55 -11.41
C GLY A 374 17.64 22.63 -11.28
N ASP A 375 17.24 23.89 -11.49
CA ASP A 375 18.17 25.02 -11.52
C ASP A 375 18.15 25.88 -10.26
N SER A 376 17.05 25.88 -9.49
CA SER A 376 16.83 26.90 -8.45
C SER A 376 16.13 26.43 -7.18
N VAL A 377 15.42 25.30 -7.22
CA VAL A 377 14.65 24.84 -6.04
C VAL A 377 15.62 24.25 -5.03
N THR A 378 15.73 24.89 -3.87
CA THR A 378 16.59 24.39 -2.79
C THR A 378 15.83 23.35 -1.99
N GLY A 379 16.49 22.25 -1.65
CA GLY A 379 15.95 21.22 -0.80
C GLY A 379 16.91 20.76 0.28
N THR A 380 16.36 20.15 1.33
CA THR A 380 17.11 19.48 2.39
C THR A 380 16.77 17.99 2.38
N VAL A 381 17.78 17.13 2.35
CA VAL A 381 17.59 15.68 2.41
C VAL A 381 17.07 15.28 3.80
N ILE A 382 15.96 14.57 3.85
CA ILE A 382 15.30 14.15 5.09
C ILE A 382 15.05 12.64 5.11
N GLU A 383 14.97 12.07 6.31
CA GLU A 383 14.47 10.71 6.49
C GLU A 383 12.94 10.75 6.55
N VAL A 384 12.31 9.86 5.79
CA VAL A 384 10.85 9.69 5.72
C VAL A 384 10.42 8.42 6.46
N PRO A 385 9.28 8.42 7.17
CA PRO A 385 8.98 7.37 8.15
C PRO A 385 9.03 5.95 7.60
N TYR A 386 8.46 5.70 6.43
CA TYR A 386 8.44 4.37 5.80
C TYR A 386 9.85 3.86 5.48
N ILE A 387 10.70 4.71 4.89
CA ILE A 387 12.09 4.35 4.52
C ILE A 387 12.94 4.18 5.79
N ALA A 388 12.72 5.02 6.81
CA ALA A 388 13.45 4.95 8.08
C ALA A 388 13.18 3.66 8.88
N ARG A 389 12.01 3.03 8.68
CA ARG A 389 11.64 1.75 9.32
C ARG A 389 12.21 0.51 8.63
N GLN A 390 12.93 0.68 7.52
CA GLN A 390 13.51 -0.42 6.77
C GLN A 390 14.78 -0.93 7.44
N ASN A 391 14.95 -2.25 7.50
CA ASN A 391 16.06 -2.89 8.20
C ASN A 391 17.04 -3.53 7.21
N PRO A 392 17.97 -2.75 6.61
CA PRO A 392 19.07 -3.35 5.88
C PRO A 392 19.93 -4.19 6.85
N PRO A 393 20.55 -5.29 6.37
CA PRO A 393 21.43 -6.10 7.21
C PRO A 393 22.55 -5.22 7.77
N SER A 394 22.76 -5.29 9.08
CA SER A 394 23.86 -4.60 9.75
C SER A 394 25.18 -5.10 9.15
N LYS A 395 26.08 -4.20 8.75
CA LYS A 395 27.44 -4.60 8.39
C LYS A 395 28.04 -5.29 9.62
N SER A 396 28.47 -6.55 9.48
CA SER A 396 29.35 -7.11 10.48
C SER A 396 30.60 -6.24 10.48
N THR A 397 30.84 -5.51 11.57
CA THR A 397 32.15 -4.96 11.87
C THR A 397 33.08 -6.15 12.05
N ASN A 398 33.69 -6.61 10.96
CA ASN A 398 34.89 -7.42 11.03
C ASN A 398 35.98 -6.49 11.56
N SER A 399 36.12 -6.46 12.88
CA SER A 399 37.31 -5.98 13.58
C SER A 399 38.45 -6.96 13.38
#